data_AF-A0A8T3NUN6-F1
#
_entry.id   AF-A0A8T3NUN6-F1
#
_cell.length_a   1.000
_cell.length_b   1.000
_cell.length_c   1.000
_cell.angle_alpha   90.00
_cell.angle_beta   90.00
_cell.angle_gamma   90.00
#
_symmetry.space_group_name_H-M   'P 1'
#
loop_
_entity.id
_entity.type
_entity.pdbx_description
1 polymer ?
#
loop_
_entity_poly.entity_id
_entity_poly.type
_entity_poly.pdbx_seq_one_letter_code
_entity_poly.pdbx_strand_id
1 'polypeptide(L)'
;MSVSSRGGMIHHPPIDESDGAATRALARSAQARLVGDAFRARVLEDSFACLGARSALGSGRSRISLYADMGDSEGTRRLARDLARFAGLQDTTDHTGFSTFVAAFTGPMDVGEGRFEQKMWQQLQDLHDVDARVYGWDPCFSSDPDDPSFAFSIGGRAFFVVGLHGRASRVTRRFAWPTLVFNPHDQFTRLRSTGRFDRLQEKIRERDLAIQGSLNPMLGDFGIRSEARQYAGRAVEDDWRCPFRRHEAG
;
A
#
# COMPACT_ATOMS: atom_id res chain seq x y z
N MET A 1 -21.78 -76.18 1.33
CA MET A 1 -21.70 -74.85 1.97
C MET A 1 -20.76 -74.00 1.14
N SER A 2 -21.27 -72.98 0.44
CA SER A 2 -20.43 -71.86 -0.01
C SER A 2 -21.36 -70.68 -0.31
N VAL A 3 -21.32 -69.67 0.55
CA VAL A 3 -22.04 -68.41 0.42
C VAL A 3 -21.08 -67.44 -0.26
N SER A 4 -21.42 -67.01 -1.49
CA SER A 4 -20.63 -66.01 -2.23
C SER A 4 -21.12 -64.62 -1.84
N SER A 5 -20.31 -63.87 -1.09
CA SER A 5 -20.56 -62.47 -0.74
C SER A 5 -20.19 -61.56 -1.91
N ARG A 6 -21.17 -60.85 -2.47
CA ARG A 6 -20.92 -59.73 -3.40
C ARG A 6 -20.64 -58.47 -2.58
N GLY A 7 -19.38 -58.01 -2.61
CA GLY A 7 -19.01 -56.69 -2.11
C GLY A 7 -19.53 -55.60 -3.03
N GLY A 8 -20.37 -54.70 -2.51
CA GLY A 8 -20.79 -53.50 -3.21
C GLY A 8 -19.68 -52.45 -3.15
N MET A 9 -19.17 -52.03 -4.31
CA MET A 9 -18.32 -50.84 -4.42
C MET A 9 -19.19 -49.60 -4.27
N ILE A 10 -18.93 -48.80 -3.24
CA ILE A 10 -19.56 -47.50 -3.02
C ILE A 10 -18.88 -46.50 -3.96
N HIS A 11 -19.53 -46.17 -5.07
CA HIS A 11 -19.09 -45.11 -5.97
C HIS A 11 -19.34 -43.76 -5.28
N HIS A 12 -18.29 -43.08 -4.84
CA HIS A 12 -18.40 -41.67 -4.45
C HIS A 12 -18.56 -40.83 -5.73
N PRO A 13 -19.54 -39.92 -5.81
CA PRO A 13 -19.62 -38.98 -6.93
C PRO A 13 -18.40 -38.04 -6.88
N PRO A 14 -17.89 -37.60 -8.05
CA PRO A 14 -16.81 -36.61 -8.08
C PRO A 14 -17.30 -35.32 -7.42
N ILE A 15 -16.51 -34.81 -6.48
CA ILE A 15 -16.74 -33.50 -5.86
C ILE A 15 -16.56 -32.47 -6.98
N ASP A 16 -17.62 -31.71 -7.28
CA ASP A 16 -17.63 -30.70 -8.34
C ASP A 16 -16.69 -29.53 -7.98
N GLU A 17 -15.47 -29.56 -8.53
CA GLU A 17 -14.45 -28.53 -8.30
C GLU A 17 -14.89 -27.12 -8.75
N SER A 18 -15.89 -27.03 -9.63
CA SER A 18 -16.38 -25.76 -10.18
C SER A 18 -17.18 -24.94 -9.16
N ASP A 19 -17.97 -25.62 -8.32
CA ASP A 19 -18.79 -24.99 -7.26
C ASP A 19 -17.91 -24.40 -6.14
N GLY A 20 -16.78 -25.07 -5.87
CA GLY A 20 -15.75 -24.58 -4.96
C GLY A 20 -15.03 -23.32 -5.46
N ALA A 21 -14.78 -23.21 -6.77
CA ALA A 21 -14.10 -22.05 -7.36
C ALA A 21 -14.99 -20.80 -7.35
N ALA A 22 -16.27 -20.94 -7.69
CA ALA A 22 -17.25 -19.86 -7.63
C ALA A 22 -17.44 -19.35 -6.20
N THR A 23 -17.57 -20.26 -5.23
CA THR A 23 -17.69 -19.92 -3.80
C THR A 23 -16.46 -19.16 -3.30
N ARG A 24 -15.24 -19.59 -3.66
CA ARG A 24 -13.99 -18.87 -3.31
C ARG A 24 -13.91 -17.49 -3.96
N ALA A 25 -14.41 -17.33 -5.19
CA ALA A 25 -14.45 -16.02 -5.85
C ALA A 25 -15.40 -15.06 -5.13
N LEU A 26 -16.62 -15.52 -4.79
CA LEU A 26 -17.60 -14.74 -4.03
C LEU A 26 -17.06 -14.30 -2.66
N ALA A 27 -16.45 -15.23 -1.91
CA ALA A 27 -15.85 -14.93 -0.61
C ALA A 27 -14.76 -13.84 -0.72
N ARG A 28 -13.88 -13.92 -1.72
CA ARG A 28 -12.84 -12.91 -1.98
C ARG A 28 -13.45 -11.55 -2.35
N SER A 29 -14.51 -11.53 -3.17
CA SER A 29 -15.22 -10.29 -3.51
C SER A 29 -15.89 -9.66 -2.29
N ALA A 30 -16.51 -10.46 -1.42
CA ALA A 30 -17.11 -9.98 -0.18
C ALA A 30 -16.05 -9.41 0.78
N GLN A 31 -14.93 -10.10 0.94
CA GLN A 31 -13.81 -9.63 1.76
C GLN A 31 -13.22 -8.32 1.22
N ALA A 32 -13.00 -8.21 -0.09
CA ALA A 32 -12.49 -6.99 -0.71
C ALA A 32 -13.43 -5.79 -0.48
N ARG A 33 -14.75 -6.00 -0.54
CA ARG A 33 -15.74 -4.97 -0.21
C ARG A 33 -15.66 -4.56 1.26
N LEU A 34 -15.65 -5.53 2.18
CA LEU A 34 -15.52 -5.29 3.61
C LEU A 34 -14.28 -4.44 3.94
N VAL A 35 -13.11 -4.83 3.42
CA VAL A 35 -11.85 -4.11 3.66
C VAL A 35 -11.90 -2.71 3.06
N GLY A 36 -12.45 -2.56 1.84
CA GLY A 36 -12.60 -1.27 1.20
C GLY A 36 -13.52 -0.32 1.97
N ASP A 37 -14.64 -0.81 2.47
CA ASP A 37 -15.60 -0.02 3.25
C ASP A 37 -15.02 0.34 4.63
N ALA A 38 -14.31 -0.59 5.27
CA ALA A 38 -13.59 -0.33 6.51
C ALA A 38 -12.49 0.74 6.34
N PHE A 39 -11.74 0.70 5.23
CA PHE A 39 -10.71 1.71 4.96
C PHE A 39 -11.35 3.09 4.73
N ARG A 40 -12.45 3.17 3.98
CA ARG A 40 -13.18 4.42 3.78
C ARG A 40 -13.70 4.99 5.09
N ALA A 41 -14.31 4.16 5.93
CA ALA A 41 -14.77 4.56 7.25
C ALA A 41 -13.60 5.12 8.10
N ARG A 42 -12.47 4.41 8.12
CA ARG A 42 -11.27 4.84 8.86
C ARG A 42 -10.76 6.22 8.44
N VAL A 43 -10.72 6.53 7.13
CA VAL A 43 -10.27 7.83 6.62
C VAL A 43 -11.22 8.97 6.99
N LEU A 44 -12.51 8.67 7.13
CA LEU A 44 -13.55 9.64 7.50
C LEU A 44 -13.59 9.92 9.00
N GLU A 45 -13.04 9.05 9.85
CA GLU A 45 -12.94 9.28 11.29
C GLU A 45 -12.09 10.52 11.63
N ASP A 46 -12.47 11.24 12.69
CA ASP A 46 -11.74 12.44 13.15
C ASP A 46 -10.30 12.16 13.59
N SER A 47 -10.06 10.93 14.06
CA SER A 47 -8.74 10.39 14.42
C SER A 47 -7.82 10.12 13.22
N PHE A 48 -8.23 10.51 12.00
CA PHE A 48 -7.43 10.44 10.79
C PHE A 48 -6.92 11.83 10.38
N ALA A 49 -5.62 12.08 10.55
CA ALA A 49 -5.01 13.39 10.31
C ALA A 49 -4.80 13.73 8.83
N CYS A 50 -4.68 12.74 7.95
CA CYS A 50 -4.26 12.96 6.56
C CYS A 50 -5.42 13.53 5.71
N LEU A 51 -5.34 14.83 5.43
CA LEU A 51 -6.29 15.57 4.60
C LEU A 51 -6.24 15.15 3.12
N GLY A 52 -5.07 14.71 2.63
CA GLY A 52 -4.91 14.25 1.25
C GLY A 52 -5.76 13.02 0.93
N ALA A 53 -5.78 12.03 1.83
CA ALA A 53 -6.60 10.83 1.66
C ALA A 53 -8.10 11.16 1.70
N ARG A 54 -8.54 12.05 2.61
CA ARG A 54 -9.93 12.53 2.67
C ARG A 54 -10.35 13.19 1.35
N SER A 55 -9.47 14.04 0.79
CA SER A 55 -9.72 14.69 -0.50
C SER A 55 -9.76 13.70 -1.68
N ALA A 56 -8.86 12.71 -1.70
CA ALA A 56 -8.86 11.66 -2.72
C ALA A 56 -10.14 10.80 -2.67
N LEU A 57 -10.62 10.45 -1.48
CA LEU A 57 -11.90 9.75 -1.30
C LEU A 57 -13.08 10.61 -1.77
N GLY A 58 -13.17 11.86 -1.31
CA GLY A 58 -14.29 12.76 -1.61
C GLY A 58 -14.40 13.12 -3.11
N SER A 59 -13.31 13.04 -3.85
CA SER A 59 -13.28 13.29 -5.30
C SER A 59 -13.37 12.01 -6.15
N GLY A 60 -13.52 10.83 -5.53
CA GLY A 60 -13.57 9.55 -6.24
C GLY A 60 -12.25 9.12 -6.89
N ARG A 61 -11.14 9.79 -6.56
CA ARG A 61 -9.79 9.54 -7.14
C ARG A 61 -8.96 8.56 -6.30
N SER A 62 -9.64 7.67 -5.58
CA SER A 62 -9.02 6.62 -4.78
C SER A 62 -9.32 5.25 -5.38
N ARG A 63 -8.28 4.44 -5.60
CA ARG A 63 -8.44 3.02 -5.92
C ARG A 63 -8.08 2.18 -4.70
N ILE A 64 -9.01 1.32 -4.25
CA ILE A 64 -8.79 0.43 -3.10
C ILE A 64 -8.92 -1.01 -3.59
N SER A 65 -7.88 -1.80 -3.37
CA SER A 65 -7.79 -3.19 -3.80
C SER A 65 -7.27 -4.08 -2.68
N LEU A 66 -7.85 -5.28 -2.55
CA LEU A 66 -7.35 -6.33 -1.67
C LEU A 66 -6.47 -7.31 -2.46
N TYR A 67 -5.32 -7.63 -1.91
CA TYR A 67 -4.35 -8.60 -2.40
C TYR A 67 -4.21 -9.75 -1.39
N ALA A 68 -3.55 -10.82 -1.82
CA ALA A 68 -3.10 -11.88 -0.92
C ALA A 68 -2.07 -11.34 0.10
N ASP A 69 -1.39 -12.21 0.82
CA ASP A 69 -0.42 -11.80 1.83
C ASP A 69 0.73 -10.97 1.24
N MET A 70 1.26 -10.03 2.02
CA MET A 70 2.46 -9.26 1.63
C MET A 70 3.64 -10.18 1.31
N GLY A 71 4.19 -10.02 0.11
CA GLY A 71 5.25 -10.86 -0.45
C GLY A 71 4.75 -12.11 -1.18
N ASP A 72 3.44 -12.28 -1.37
CA ASP A 72 2.91 -13.32 -2.27
C ASP A 72 3.27 -13.00 -3.73
N SER A 73 3.92 -13.92 -4.44
CA SER A 73 4.47 -13.62 -5.76
C SER A 73 3.40 -13.30 -6.83
N GLU A 74 2.24 -13.97 -6.81
CA GLU A 74 1.16 -13.67 -7.76
C GLU A 74 0.44 -12.36 -7.39
N GLY A 75 0.20 -12.16 -6.09
CA GLY A 75 -0.29 -10.91 -5.52
C GLY A 75 0.58 -9.72 -5.92
N THR A 76 1.90 -9.83 -5.81
CA THR A 76 2.87 -8.81 -6.21
C THR A 76 2.78 -8.52 -7.70
N ARG A 77 2.77 -9.54 -8.57
CA ARG A 77 2.65 -9.33 -10.03
C ARG A 77 1.34 -8.62 -10.38
N ARG A 78 0.24 -8.97 -9.71
CA ARG A 78 -1.04 -8.28 -9.88
C ARG A 78 -0.97 -6.83 -9.40
N LEU A 79 -0.39 -6.59 -8.23
CA LEU A 79 -0.22 -5.26 -7.66
C LEU A 79 0.64 -4.37 -8.58
N ALA A 80 1.75 -4.88 -9.10
CA ALA A 80 2.60 -4.16 -10.07
C ALA A 80 1.81 -3.73 -11.31
N ARG A 81 1.03 -4.64 -11.91
CA ARG A 81 0.15 -4.32 -13.06
C ARG A 81 -0.89 -3.26 -12.73
N ASP A 82 -1.53 -3.38 -11.57
CA ASP A 82 -2.57 -2.43 -11.14
C ASP A 82 -1.98 -1.04 -10.84
N LEU A 83 -0.79 -0.98 -10.24
CA LEU A 83 -0.07 0.27 -9.96
C LEU A 83 0.48 0.91 -11.24
N ALA A 84 1.06 0.14 -12.17
CA ALA A 84 1.49 0.67 -13.46
C ALA A 84 0.32 1.25 -14.27
N ARG A 85 -0.86 0.59 -14.22
CA ARG A 85 -2.10 1.16 -14.80
C ARG A 85 -2.51 2.44 -14.09
N PHE A 86 -2.49 2.46 -12.77
CA PHE A 86 -2.81 3.65 -11.98
C PHE A 86 -1.84 4.79 -12.29
N ALA A 87 -0.54 4.50 -12.40
CA ALA A 87 0.48 5.44 -12.83
C ALA A 87 0.12 6.01 -14.20
N GLY A 88 -0.14 5.19 -15.21
CA GLY A 88 -0.48 5.66 -16.56
C GLY A 88 -1.74 6.52 -16.65
N LEU A 89 -2.74 6.30 -15.78
CA LEU A 89 -3.94 7.16 -15.74
C LEU A 89 -3.59 8.61 -15.39
N GLN A 90 -2.52 8.82 -14.61
CA GLN A 90 -2.09 10.15 -14.22
C GLN A 90 -1.72 11.02 -15.41
N ASP A 91 -1.29 10.48 -16.56
CA ASP A 91 -0.98 11.24 -17.79
C ASP A 91 -2.22 11.80 -18.50
N THR A 92 -3.38 11.17 -18.30
CA THR A 92 -4.56 11.37 -19.15
C THR A 92 -5.72 12.05 -18.44
N THR A 93 -5.65 12.16 -17.12
CA THR A 93 -6.70 12.76 -16.29
C THR A 93 -6.31 14.17 -15.87
N ASP A 94 -7.32 15.05 -15.75
CA ASP A 94 -7.12 16.36 -15.13
C ASP A 94 -6.43 16.21 -13.77
N HIS A 95 -5.22 16.74 -13.67
CA HIS A 95 -4.29 16.59 -12.55
C HIS A 95 -4.71 17.39 -11.30
N THR A 96 -5.95 17.89 -11.26
CA THR A 96 -6.50 18.65 -10.15
C THR A 96 -6.84 17.74 -8.96
N GLY A 97 -6.22 18.04 -7.82
CA GLY A 97 -6.51 17.37 -6.55
C GLY A 97 -5.62 16.16 -6.22
N PHE A 98 -6.02 15.41 -5.21
CA PHE A 98 -5.31 14.24 -4.72
C PHE A 98 -5.84 12.96 -5.37
N SER A 99 -4.92 12.05 -5.63
CA SER A 99 -5.21 10.68 -6.07
C SER A 99 -4.42 9.71 -5.22
N THR A 100 -4.96 8.52 -4.97
CA THR A 100 -4.28 7.53 -4.14
C THR A 100 -4.63 6.11 -4.54
N PHE A 101 -3.64 5.22 -4.47
CA PHE A 101 -3.84 3.79 -4.63
C PHE A 101 -3.61 3.10 -3.29
N VAL A 102 -4.61 2.35 -2.83
CA VAL A 102 -4.61 1.66 -1.54
C VAL A 102 -4.54 0.16 -1.81
N ALA A 103 -3.39 -0.44 -1.51
CA ALA A 103 -3.19 -1.88 -1.54
C ALA A 103 -3.33 -2.42 -0.12
N ALA A 104 -4.46 -3.07 0.18
CA ALA A 104 -4.65 -3.83 1.40
C ALA A 104 -4.27 -5.30 1.17
N PHE A 105 -3.80 -5.98 2.21
CA PHE A 105 -3.33 -7.37 2.13
C PHE A 105 -4.06 -8.23 3.15
N THR A 106 -4.28 -9.52 2.83
CA THR A 106 -4.89 -10.48 3.78
C THR A 106 -4.00 -10.79 4.98
N GLY A 107 -2.70 -10.49 4.88
CA GLY A 107 -1.72 -10.73 5.93
C GLY A 107 -0.35 -10.13 5.59
N PRO A 108 0.61 -10.19 6.53
CA PRO A 108 0.47 -10.81 7.86
C PRO A 108 -0.29 -9.92 8.86
N MET A 109 -1.27 -10.49 9.55
CA MET A 109 -2.08 -9.78 10.55
C MET A 109 -1.38 -9.73 11.91
N ASP A 110 -1.72 -8.73 12.74
CA ASP A 110 -1.26 -8.59 14.14
C ASP A 110 0.27 -8.70 14.33
N VAL A 111 1.05 -8.23 13.36
CA VAL A 111 2.51 -8.15 13.49
C VAL A 111 2.95 -6.81 14.06
N GLY A 112 4.01 -6.83 14.87
CA GLY A 112 4.64 -5.62 15.41
C GLY A 112 5.30 -4.76 14.33
N GLU A 113 5.63 -3.51 14.66
CA GLU A 113 6.16 -2.52 13.71
C GLU A 113 7.40 -3.00 12.93
N GLY A 114 8.38 -3.59 13.60
CA GLY A 114 9.59 -4.10 12.92
C GLY A 114 9.30 -5.23 11.94
N ARG A 115 8.36 -6.12 12.25
CA ARG A 115 7.96 -7.21 11.35
C ARG A 115 7.13 -6.71 10.17
N PHE A 116 6.26 -5.72 10.41
CA PHE A 116 5.54 -5.03 9.34
C PHE A 116 6.51 -4.31 8.40
N GLU A 117 7.48 -3.56 8.93
CA GLU A 117 8.50 -2.86 8.14
C GLU A 117 9.28 -3.83 7.24
N GLN A 118 9.77 -4.95 7.79
CA GLN A 118 10.45 -5.98 7.00
C GLN A 118 9.59 -6.48 5.83
N LYS A 119 8.30 -6.76 6.10
CA LYS A 119 7.38 -7.26 5.08
C LYS A 119 7.00 -6.22 4.05
N MET A 120 6.87 -4.96 4.45
CA MET A 120 6.64 -3.84 3.55
C MET A 120 7.84 -3.65 2.61
N TRP A 121 9.07 -3.64 3.14
CA TRP A 121 10.25 -3.52 2.29
C TRP A 121 10.46 -4.72 1.37
N GLN A 122 10.19 -5.94 1.83
CA GLN A 122 10.18 -7.11 0.95
C GLN A 122 9.17 -6.92 -0.19
N GLN A 123 7.95 -6.47 0.13
CA GLN A 123 6.91 -6.21 -0.87
C GLN A 123 7.32 -5.13 -1.87
N LEU A 124 7.99 -4.06 -1.43
CA LEU A 124 8.51 -3.00 -2.31
C LEU A 124 9.67 -3.50 -3.18
N GLN A 125 10.55 -4.36 -2.65
CA GLN A 125 11.59 -5.01 -3.43
C GLN A 125 10.98 -5.92 -4.50
N ASP A 126 10.03 -6.79 -4.13
CA ASP A 126 9.38 -7.69 -5.09
C ASP A 126 8.62 -6.92 -6.18
N LEU A 127 8.06 -5.75 -5.83
CA LEU A 127 7.44 -4.85 -6.81
C LEU A 127 8.48 -4.29 -7.78
N HIS A 128 9.60 -3.77 -7.28
CA HIS A 128 10.71 -3.28 -8.11
C HIS A 128 11.24 -4.39 -9.06
N ASP A 129 11.41 -5.62 -8.55
CA ASP A 129 11.90 -6.75 -9.34
C ASP A 129 10.99 -7.13 -10.52
N VAL A 130 9.69 -6.85 -10.40
CA VAL A 130 8.70 -7.01 -11.48
C VAL A 130 8.68 -5.79 -12.39
N ASP A 131 8.65 -4.59 -11.80
CA ASP A 131 8.45 -3.33 -12.51
C ASP A 131 9.66 -2.94 -13.38
N ALA A 132 10.88 -3.11 -12.85
CA ALA A 132 12.12 -2.71 -13.51
C ALA A 132 12.32 -3.39 -14.87
N ARG A 133 11.70 -4.56 -15.10
CA ARG A 133 11.75 -5.29 -16.38
C ARG A 133 11.03 -4.56 -17.52
N VAL A 134 10.16 -3.62 -17.19
CA VAL A 134 9.26 -2.95 -18.15
C VAL A 134 9.43 -1.44 -18.10
N TYR A 135 9.64 -0.89 -16.90
CA TYR A 135 9.69 0.55 -16.67
C TYR A 135 11.03 0.97 -16.07
N GLY A 136 11.52 2.14 -16.49
CA GLY A 136 12.62 2.81 -15.82
C GLY A 136 12.18 3.48 -14.52
N TRP A 137 13.14 3.90 -13.72
CA TRP A 137 12.87 4.76 -12.57
C TRP A 137 12.41 6.15 -13.03
N ASP A 138 11.57 6.81 -12.23
CA ASP A 138 11.16 8.19 -12.48
C ASP A 138 12.40 9.12 -12.49
N PRO A 139 12.69 9.81 -13.62
CA PRO A 139 13.92 10.59 -13.76
C PRO A 139 13.95 11.85 -12.90
N CYS A 140 12.82 12.27 -12.31
CA CYS A 140 12.75 13.44 -11.43
C CYS A 140 13.18 13.14 -9.99
N PHE A 141 13.40 11.87 -9.63
CA PHE A 141 13.69 11.44 -8.26
C PHE A 141 14.88 10.50 -8.21
N SER A 142 15.61 10.53 -7.09
CA SER A 142 16.72 9.58 -6.89
C SER A 142 16.18 8.18 -6.67
N SER A 143 16.94 7.19 -7.15
CA SER A 143 16.71 5.77 -6.90
C SER A 143 17.51 5.23 -5.72
N ASP A 144 18.40 6.03 -5.14
CA ASP A 144 19.18 5.69 -3.96
C ASP A 144 18.33 5.94 -2.69
N PRO A 145 17.99 4.92 -1.90
CA PRO A 145 17.13 5.10 -0.73
C PRO A 145 17.77 5.88 0.41
N ASP A 146 19.08 6.18 0.38
CA ASP A 146 19.74 7.07 1.33
C ASP A 146 19.72 8.55 0.88
N ASP A 147 19.35 8.83 -0.38
CA ASP A 147 19.30 10.18 -0.95
C ASP A 147 18.06 10.97 -0.45
N PRO A 148 18.19 12.25 -0.03
CA PRO A 148 17.05 13.07 0.39
C PRO A 148 15.98 13.30 -0.69
N SER A 149 16.33 13.13 -1.97
CA SER A 149 15.43 13.21 -3.13
C SER A 149 14.92 11.84 -3.58
N PHE A 150 15.17 10.77 -2.81
CA PHE A 150 14.61 9.45 -3.07
C PHE A 150 13.09 9.50 -3.13
N ALA A 151 12.52 8.80 -4.09
CA ALA A 151 11.11 8.45 -4.08
C ALA A 151 10.89 7.13 -4.80
N PHE A 152 10.14 6.22 -4.20
CA PHE A 152 9.96 4.89 -4.76
C PHE A 152 9.17 4.93 -6.07
N SER A 153 9.71 4.33 -7.13
CA SER A 153 9.13 4.36 -8.48
C SER A 153 8.44 3.05 -8.84
N ILE A 154 7.25 3.15 -9.42
CA ILE A 154 6.54 2.05 -10.10
C ILE A 154 5.90 2.59 -11.38
N GLY A 155 5.97 1.85 -12.48
CA GLY A 155 5.34 2.26 -13.73
C GLY A 155 5.93 3.56 -14.29
N GLY A 156 7.21 3.83 -14.01
CA GLY A 156 7.90 5.05 -14.42
C GLY A 156 7.53 6.31 -13.63
N ARG A 157 6.84 6.16 -12.49
CA ARG A 157 6.39 7.29 -11.65
C ARG A 157 6.76 7.13 -10.20
N ALA A 158 7.14 8.23 -9.56
CA ALA A 158 7.44 8.29 -8.14
C ALA A 158 6.18 8.33 -7.26
N PHE A 159 6.21 7.59 -6.15
CA PHE A 159 5.15 7.53 -5.15
C PHE A 159 5.70 7.72 -3.74
N PHE A 160 4.99 8.53 -2.94
CA PHE A 160 5.12 8.53 -1.49
C PHE A 160 4.28 7.39 -0.90
N VAL A 161 4.95 6.42 -0.28
CA VAL A 161 4.32 5.20 0.27
C VAL A 161 4.02 5.37 1.76
N VAL A 162 2.80 5.02 2.16
CA VAL A 162 2.33 5.09 3.55
C VAL A 162 1.89 3.69 3.98
N GLY A 163 2.62 3.10 4.92
CA GLY A 163 2.25 1.85 5.58
C GLY A 163 1.24 2.05 6.72
N LEU A 164 0.27 1.14 6.82
CA LEU A 164 -0.70 1.03 7.91
C LEU A 164 -0.79 -0.44 8.38
N HIS A 165 -0.91 -0.65 9.69
CA HIS A 165 -1.12 -1.98 10.28
C HIS A 165 -1.73 -1.89 11.68
N GLY A 166 -2.29 -3.00 12.18
CA GLY A 166 -3.10 -3.01 13.41
C GLY A 166 -2.32 -2.63 14.68
N ARG A 167 -1.00 -2.83 14.68
CA ARG A 167 -0.11 -2.58 15.83
C ARG A 167 0.73 -1.31 15.70
N ALA A 168 0.40 -0.41 14.78
CA ALA A 168 1.15 0.84 14.62
C ALA A 168 1.10 1.66 15.91
N SER A 169 2.24 2.19 16.36
CA SER A 169 2.32 3.08 17.53
C SER A 169 1.42 4.30 17.34
N ARG A 170 1.48 4.91 16.14
CA ARG A 170 0.66 6.04 15.71
C ARG A 170 -0.78 5.61 15.40
N VAL A 171 -1.75 6.20 16.09
CA VAL A 171 -3.20 5.99 15.85
C VAL A 171 -3.59 6.24 14.39
N THR A 172 -3.06 7.29 13.76
CA THR A 172 -3.30 7.63 12.34
C THR A 172 -2.80 6.58 11.34
N ARG A 173 -1.91 5.66 11.76
CA ARG A 173 -1.41 4.52 10.98
C ARG A 173 -2.05 3.18 11.36
N ARG A 174 -2.98 3.15 12.32
CA ARG A 174 -3.68 1.92 12.71
C ARG A 174 -4.81 1.60 11.73
N PHE A 175 -4.73 0.41 11.15
CA PHE A 175 -5.78 -0.21 10.36
C PHE A 175 -5.70 -1.72 10.49
N ALA A 176 -6.85 -2.41 10.53
CA ALA A 176 -6.89 -3.83 10.88
C ALA A 176 -6.10 -4.72 9.91
N TRP A 177 -6.06 -4.36 8.62
CA TRP A 177 -5.29 -5.06 7.59
C TRP A 177 -3.97 -4.34 7.28
N PRO A 178 -2.87 -5.07 7.06
CA PRO A 178 -1.66 -4.50 6.46
C PRO A 178 -2.02 -3.78 5.17
N THR A 179 -1.58 -2.53 5.02
CA THR A 179 -1.94 -1.70 3.87
C THR A 179 -0.76 -0.83 3.46
N LEU A 180 -0.52 -0.73 2.16
CA LEU A 180 0.36 0.25 1.54
C LEU A 180 -0.48 1.23 0.72
N VAL A 181 -0.32 2.52 1.01
CA VAL A 181 -1.00 3.59 0.29
C VAL A 181 0.03 4.34 -0.54
N PHE A 182 -0.12 4.26 -1.86
CA PHE A 182 0.76 4.87 -2.85
C PHE A 182 0.14 6.21 -3.30
N ASN A 183 0.84 7.30 -3.01
CA ASN A 183 0.44 8.65 -3.37
C ASN A 183 1.40 9.18 -4.43
N PRO A 184 0.97 9.50 -5.65
CA PRO A 184 1.87 10.04 -6.67
C PRO A 184 2.63 11.26 -6.15
N HIS A 185 3.90 11.43 -6.51
CA HIS A 185 4.68 12.57 -6.05
C HIS A 185 4.29 13.87 -6.75
N ASP A 186 3.87 13.81 -8.02
CA ASP A 186 3.52 14.98 -8.83
C ASP A 186 2.47 15.89 -8.17
N GLN A 187 1.51 15.32 -7.42
CA GLN A 187 0.51 16.10 -6.69
C GLN A 187 1.15 16.97 -5.59
N PHE A 188 2.20 16.50 -4.93
CA PHE A 188 2.92 17.31 -3.94
C PHE A 188 3.78 18.37 -4.62
N THR A 189 4.43 18.05 -5.74
CA THR A 189 5.16 19.03 -6.56
C THR A 189 4.25 20.17 -7.02
N ARG A 190 3.03 19.87 -7.50
CA ARG A 190 2.02 20.87 -7.87
C ARG A 190 1.52 21.71 -6.69
N LEU A 191 1.40 21.11 -5.50
CA LEU A 191 1.02 21.86 -4.30
C LEU A 191 2.12 22.84 -3.87
N ARG A 192 3.39 22.44 -4.01
CA ARG A 192 4.55 23.30 -3.74
C ARG A 192 4.64 24.45 -4.72
N SER A 193 4.48 24.20 -6.03
CA SER A 193 4.50 25.27 -7.04
C SER A 193 3.38 26.30 -6.89
N THR A 194 2.31 25.94 -6.17
CA THR A 194 1.18 26.84 -5.87
C THR A 194 1.19 27.38 -4.44
N GLY A 195 2.25 27.14 -3.66
CA GLY A 195 2.37 27.62 -2.27
C GLY A 195 1.36 27.02 -1.29
N ARG A 196 0.65 25.94 -1.69
CA ARG A 196 -0.42 25.30 -0.88
C ARG A 196 0.09 24.16 -0.02
N PHE A 197 1.30 23.67 -0.28
CA PHE A 197 1.89 22.54 0.44
C PHE A 197 2.14 22.87 1.91
N ASP A 198 2.71 24.03 2.23
CA ASP A 198 3.06 24.40 3.61
C ASP A 198 1.81 24.47 4.49
N ARG A 199 0.74 25.10 3.98
CA ARG A 199 -0.55 25.15 4.67
C ARG A 199 -1.18 23.77 4.86
N LEU A 200 -1.02 22.86 3.92
CA LEU A 200 -1.48 21.48 4.06
C LEU A 200 -0.69 20.76 5.16
N GLN A 201 0.64 20.90 5.14
CA GLN A 201 1.55 20.28 6.10
C GLN A 201 1.29 20.79 7.52
N GLU A 202 1.12 22.09 7.69
CA GLU A 202 0.76 22.74 8.96
C GLU A 202 -0.53 22.13 9.53
N LYS A 203 -1.61 22.09 8.73
CA LYS A 203 -2.88 21.49 9.16
C LYS A 203 -2.77 20.01 9.51
N ILE A 204 -1.96 19.24 8.79
CA ILE A 204 -1.72 17.82 9.11
C ILE A 204 -0.98 17.71 10.45
N ARG A 205 0.03 18.55 10.69
CA ARG A 205 0.79 18.59 11.95
C ARG A 205 -0.09 18.98 13.13
N GLU A 206 -0.94 19.99 12.99
CA GLU A 206 -1.92 20.40 14.01
C GLU A 206 -2.87 19.24 14.38
N ARG A 207 -3.42 18.56 13.37
CA ARG A 207 -4.31 17.40 13.60
C ARG A 207 -3.56 16.23 14.25
N ASP A 208 -2.36 15.90 13.78
CA ASP A 208 -1.56 14.81 14.35
C ASP A 208 -1.20 15.11 15.81
N LEU A 209 -0.83 16.36 16.14
CA LEU A 209 -0.59 16.78 17.52
C LEU A 209 -1.84 16.64 18.38
N ALA A 210 -3.00 17.07 17.89
CA ALA A 210 -4.27 16.93 18.62
C ALA A 210 -4.68 15.47 18.85
N ILE A 211 -4.36 14.56 17.93
CA ILE A 211 -4.73 13.14 18.00
C ILE A 211 -3.71 12.33 18.82
N GLN A 212 -2.42 12.60 18.66
CA GLN A 212 -1.33 11.75 19.18
C GLN A 212 -0.64 12.35 20.41
N GLY A 213 -0.85 13.64 20.69
CA GLY A 213 -0.14 14.38 21.74
C GLY A 213 1.33 14.69 21.42
N SER A 214 1.83 14.27 20.26
CA SER A 214 3.19 14.57 19.78
C SER A 214 3.20 14.65 18.26
N LEU A 215 4.08 15.49 17.70
CA LEU A 215 4.29 15.51 16.26
C LEU A 215 4.90 14.19 15.80
N ASN A 216 4.51 13.73 14.61
CA ASN A 216 5.19 12.63 13.95
C ASN A 216 6.62 13.06 13.55
N PRO A 217 7.68 12.47 14.14
CA PRO A 217 9.06 12.77 13.74
C PRO A 217 9.31 12.40 12.27
N MET A 218 8.46 11.52 11.72
CA MET A 218 8.48 11.13 10.32
C MET A 218 7.65 12.06 9.42
N LEU A 219 7.09 13.17 9.91
CA LEU A 219 6.58 14.29 9.09
C LEU A 219 7.64 15.40 8.97
N GLY A 220 8.92 15.00 8.92
CA GLY A 220 10.05 15.92 8.75
C GLY A 220 9.96 16.69 7.43
N ASP A 221 10.74 17.77 7.32
CA ASP A 221 10.72 18.58 6.11
C ASP A 221 11.32 17.79 4.93
N PHE A 222 10.57 17.79 3.83
CA PHE A 222 10.95 17.09 2.60
C PHE A 222 12.33 17.57 2.10
N GLY A 223 13.20 16.64 1.71
CA GLY A 223 14.52 16.94 1.17
C GLY A 223 15.66 17.09 2.20
N ILE A 224 15.39 16.90 3.51
CA ILE A 224 16.46 16.87 4.53
C ILE A 224 16.98 15.44 4.78
N ARG A 225 16.06 14.47 4.86
CA ARG A 225 16.35 13.04 5.01
C ARG A 225 15.49 12.28 4.01
N SER A 226 16.01 11.15 3.52
CA SER A 226 15.24 10.26 2.64
C SER A 226 13.86 9.93 3.23
N GLU A 227 12.83 10.03 2.40
CA GLU A 227 11.46 9.68 2.79
C GLU A 227 11.27 8.19 3.03
N ALA A 228 12.20 7.33 2.59
CA ALA A 228 12.17 5.89 2.85
C ALA A 228 11.96 5.58 4.34
N ARG A 229 12.60 6.37 5.22
CA ARG A 229 12.48 6.25 6.68
C ARG A 229 11.02 6.35 7.16
N GLN A 230 10.18 7.09 6.42
CA GLN A 230 8.81 7.43 6.81
C GLN A 230 7.78 6.40 6.37
N TYR A 231 8.12 5.52 5.42
CA TYR A 231 7.16 4.65 4.76
C TYR A 231 6.47 3.70 5.75
N ALA A 232 7.22 3.09 6.68
CA ALA A 232 6.69 2.11 7.64
C ALA A 232 5.84 2.75 8.73
N GLY A 233 6.03 4.04 8.99
CA GLY A 233 5.30 4.79 10.01
C GLY A 233 5.77 4.59 11.45
N ARG A 234 6.79 3.75 11.69
CA ARG A 234 7.47 3.66 13.00
C ARG A 234 8.55 4.72 13.13
N ALA A 235 8.91 5.06 14.37
CA ALA A 235 10.15 5.79 14.61
C ALA A 235 11.35 4.88 14.30
N VAL A 236 12.34 5.42 13.63
CA VAL A 236 13.60 4.73 13.31
C VAL A 236 14.77 5.51 13.88
N GLU A 237 15.81 4.78 14.23
CA GLU A 237 17.06 5.27 14.80
C GLU A 237 17.84 6.10 13.76
N ASP A 238 18.80 6.93 14.21
CA ASP A 238 19.57 7.80 13.32
C ASP A 238 20.43 7.03 12.31
N ASP A 239 20.92 5.84 12.69
CA ASP A 239 21.71 4.92 11.89
C ASP A 239 20.89 3.92 11.06
N TRP A 240 19.55 4.01 11.09
CA TRP A 240 18.67 3.18 10.27
C TRP A 240 19.03 3.27 8.80
N ARG A 241 19.07 2.10 8.13
CA ARG A 241 19.30 1.96 6.69
C ARG A 241 18.13 1.30 6.02
N CYS A 242 17.77 1.81 4.85
CA CYS A 242 16.75 1.19 4.02
C CYS A 242 17.28 -0.13 3.45
N PRO A 243 16.54 -1.25 3.57
CA PRO A 243 16.97 -2.54 3.02
C PRO A 243 16.72 -2.66 1.51
N PHE A 244 16.06 -1.68 0.88
CA PHE A 244 15.77 -1.67 -0.55
C PHE A 244 17.06 -1.65 -1.37
N ARG A 245 17.11 -2.49 -2.41
CA ARG A 245 18.23 -2.57 -3.33
C ARG A 245 17.71 -2.39 -4.75
N ARG A 246 17.97 -1.20 -5.30
CA ARG A 246 17.75 -0.93 -6.72
C ARG A 246 18.70 -1.80 -7.56
N HIS A 247 18.17 -2.39 -8.60
CA HIS A 247 18.92 -2.94 -9.73
C HIS A 247 18.31 -2.45 -11.04
N GLU A 248 19.13 -2.40 -12.09
CA GLU A 248 18.66 -2.16 -13.45
C GLU A 248 18.19 -3.48 -14.05
N ALA A 249 17.26 -3.43 -15.00
CA ALA A 249 16.85 -4.63 -15.73
C ALA A 249 18.09 -5.31 -16.34
N GLY A 250 18.32 -6.56 -15.94
CA GLY A 250 19.26 -7.45 -16.62
C GLY A 250 18.73 -7.92 -17.97
#